data_AF-A0AAQ4DXS7-F1
#
_entry.id   AF-A0AAQ4DXS7-F1
#
_cell.length_a   1.000
_cell.length_b   1.000
_cell.length_c   1.000
_cell.angle_alpha   90.00
_cell.angle_beta   90.00
_cell.angle_gamma   90.00
#
_symmetry.space_group_name_H-M   'P 1'
#
loop_
_entity.id
_entity.type
_entity.pdbx_description
1 polymer ?
#
loop_
_entity_poly.entity_id
_entity_poly.type
_entity_poly.pdbx_seq_one_letter_code
_entity_poly.pdbx_strand_id
1 'polypeptide(L)'
;MVGSDKRLFKTMNAEAGGGPNDLQALSPPQSALMSQSPSKLYSRSQSDDGECHLCDTISRKTLFHLIGTLNASFHPDYDFSQAKSDEFSRETSLEVRTTLVFIALG
;
A
#
# COMPACT_ATOMS: atom_id res chain seq x y z
N MET A 1 7.77 1.80 24.35
CA MET A 1 7.29 0.98 23.21
C MET A 1 8.50 0.43 22.48
N VAL A 2 8.95 -0.78 22.81
CA VAL A 2 10.08 -1.46 22.14
C VAL A 2 9.82 -2.97 22.11
N GLY A 3 9.18 -3.49 23.17
CA GLY A 3 8.75 -4.88 23.24
C GLY A 3 7.61 -5.22 22.27
N SER A 4 6.67 -4.30 22.04
CA SER A 4 5.55 -4.50 21.12
C SER A 4 6.01 -4.50 19.66
N ASP A 5 6.89 -3.58 19.29
CA ASP A 5 7.50 -3.48 17.96
C ASP A 5 8.28 -4.76 17.58
N LYS A 6 9.05 -5.31 18.53
CA LYS A 6 9.80 -6.54 18.31
C LYS A 6 8.89 -7.75 18.10
N ARG A 7 7.74 -7.81 18.78
CA ARG A 7 6.73 -8.87 18.59
C ARG A 7 6.05 -8.73 17.23
N LEU A 8 5.66 -7.52 16.87
CA LEU A 8 5.06 -7.18 15.58
C LEU A 8 5.93 -7.59 14.40
N PHE A 9 7.20 -7.19 14.42
CA PHE A 9 8.15 -7.53 13.36
C PHE A 9 8.30 -9.05 13.19
N LYS A 10 8.29 -9.79 14.31
CA LYS A 10 8.41 -11.25 14.28
C LYS A 10 7.16 -11.91 13.69
N THR A 11 5.96 -11.48 14.08
CA THR A 11 4.69 -12.01 13.57
C THR A 11 4.56 -11.77 12.07
N MET A 12 4.82 -10.54 11.62
CA MET A 12 4.71 -10.16 10.21
C MET A 12 5.70 -10.91 9.31
N ASN A 13 6.86 -11.31 9.85
CA ASN A 13 7.82 -12.15 9.11
C ASN A 13 7.51 -13.66 9.21
N ALA A 14 6.78 -14.10 10.24
CA ALA A 14 6.44 -15.50 10.46
C ALA A 14 5.22 -15.96 9.64
N GLU A 15 4.18 -15.12 9.54
CA GLU A 15 2.92 -15.46 8.86
C GLU A 15 3.08 -15.63 7.33
N ALA A 16 4.06 -14.95 6.72
CA ALA A 16 4.24 -14.90 5.26
C ALA A 16 5.41 -15.76 4.73
N GLY A 17 6.14 -16.47 5.60
CA GLY A 17 7.16 -17.45 5.19
C GLY A 17 8.40 -16.91 4.45
N GLY A 18 8.65 -15.60 4.41
CA GLY A 18 9.81 -15.06 3.67
C GLY A 18 10.65 -14.03 4.44
N GLY A 19 11.56 -13.30 3.76
CA GLY A 19 12.48 -12.30 4.35
C GLY A 19 12.01 -10.82 4.29
N PRO A 20 12.54 -9.91 5.13
CA PRO A 20 12.04 -8.53 5.32
C PRO A 20 11.96 -7.64 4.07
N ASN A 21 12.59 -8.05 2.97
CA ASN A 21 12.56 -7.38 1.67
C ASN A 21 11.50 -7.93 0.72
N ASP A 22 10.74 -8.96 1.13
CA ASP A 22 9.66 -9.46 0.29
C ASP A 22 8.63 -8.37 0.04
N LEU A 23 8.14 -8.40 -1.19
CA LEU A 23 7.20 -7.45 -1.72
C LEU A 23 5.79 -8.04 -1.58
N GLN A 24 4.89 -7.24 -1.04
CA GLN A 24 3.46 -7.53 -0.98
C GLN A 24 2.71 -6.56 -1.87
N ALA A 25 1.64 -7.02 -2.50
CA ALA A 25 0.76 -6.15 -3.28
C ALA A 25 0.04 -5.16 -2.35
N LEU A 26 -0.10 -3.93 -2.81
CA LEU A 26 -0.92 -2.88 -2.21
C LEU A 26 -2.34 -2.91 -2.79
N SER A 27 -3.26 -2.16 -2.17
CA SER A 27 -4.56 -1.91 -2.79
C SER A 27 -4.39 -1.29 -4.17
N PRO A 28 -5.28 -1.58 -5.14
CA PRO A 28 -5.28 -0.91 -6.43
C PRO A 28 -5.32 0.62 -6.25
N PRO A 29 -4.56 1.40 -7.04
CA PRO A 29 -4.61 2.85 -6.96
C PRO A 29 -6.03 3.33 -7.29
N GLN A 30 -6.69 4.02 -6.35
CA GLN A 30 -8.05 4.52 -6.57
C GLN A 30 -8.12 5.54 -7.72
N SER A 31 -7.00 6.17 -8.07
CA SER A 31 -6.87 7.05 -9.23
C SER A 31 -6.98 6.32 -10.57
N ALA A 32 -6.78 4.99 -10.62
CA ALA A 32 -6.97 4.20 -11.84
C ALA A 32 -8.43 4.07 -12.26
N LEU A 33 -9.39 4.33 -11.36
CA LEU A 33 -10.81 4.37 -11.71
C LEU A 33 -11.16 5.53 -12.66
N MET A 34 -10.27 6.52 -12.79
CA MET A 34 -10.45 7.64 -13.71
C MET A 34 -9.87 7.39 -15.11
N SER A 35 -9.19 6.25 -15.34
CA SER A 35 -8.65 5.90 -16.65
C SER A 35 -9.55 4.89 -17.39
N GLN A 36 -10.57 5.45 -18.05
CA GLN A 36 -11.07 5.08 -19.39
C GLN A 36 -11.81 3.73 -19.59
N SER A 37 -13.12 3.88 -19.82
CA SER A 37 -14.00 3.23 -20.83
C SER A 37 -13.91 1.71 -21.14
N PRO A 38 -15.05 0.97 -21.17
CA PRO A 38 -15.10 -0.48 -21.44
C PRO A 38 -15.05 -0.84 -22.94
N SER A 39 -14.21 -0.18 -23.73
CA SER A 39 -14.17 -0.36 -25.18
C SER A 39 -12.76 -0.61 -25.68
N LYS A 40 -12.38 -1.90 -25.81
CA LYS A 40 -11.43 -2.51 -26.78
C LYS A 40 -10.55 -3.58 -26.12
N LEU A 41 -11.09 -4.78 -25.95
CA LEU A 41 -10.29 -6.01 -25.78
C LEU A 41 -10.65 -7.01 -26.87
N TYR A 42 -10.33 -6.64 -28.11
CA TYR A 42 -10.11 -7.59 -29.20
C TYR A 42 -8.91 -7.10 -30.01
N SER A 43 -8.01 -8.04 -30.35
CA SER A 43 -6.76 -7.86 -31.11
C SER A 43 -5.63 -7.19 -30.33
N ARG A 44 -4.36 -7.57 -30.44
CA ARG A 44 -3.65 -8.69 -31.08
C ARG A 44 -2.20 -8.51 -30.61
N SER A 45 -1.44 -9.59 -30.49
CA SER A 45 -0.02 -9.63 -30.13
C SER A 45 0.82 -8.46 -30.68
N GLN A 46 1.55 -7.77 -29.80
CA GLN A 46 2.81 -7.11 -30.13
C GLN A 46 3.60 -6.84 -28.84
N SER A 47 4.80 -7.42 -28.78
CA SER A 47 5.82 -7.16 -27.78
C SER A 47 6.33 -5.73 -27.95
N ASP A 48 6.19 -4.90 -26.91
CA ASP A 48 6.97 -3.68 -26.68
C ASP A 48 6.72 -3.25 -25.22
N ASP A 49 7.77 -3.28 -24.40
CA ASP A 49 7.90 -2.80 -23.03
C ASP A 49 6.60 -2.72 -22.18
N GLY A 50 6.20 -3.86 -21.63
CA GLY A 50 5.03 -4.02 -20.78
C GLY A 50 5.11 -3.23 -19.48
N GLU A 51 4.67 -1.98 -19.49
CA GLU A 51 4.00 -1.32 -18.37
C GLU A 51 2.63 -2.00 -18.16
N CYS A 52 2.69 -3.30 -17.85
CA CYS A 52 1.54 -4.05 -17.37
C CYS A 52 1.26 -3.53 -15.98
N HIS A 53 0.49 -2.43 -15.86
CA HIS A 53 0.00 -1.79 -14.62
C HIS A 53 0.52 -2.52 -13.38
N LEU A 54 1.79 -2.30 -13.05
CA LEU A 54 2.47 -3.15 -12.07
C LEU A 54 1.79 -2.82 -10.76
N CYS A 55 0.96 -3.77 -10.28
CA CYS A 55 0.23 -3.61 -9.03
C CYS A 55 1.23 -3.10 -8.00
N ASP A 56 0.99 -1.91 -7.43
CA ASP A 56 1.98 -1.27 -6.57
C ASP A 56 2.39 -2.24 -5.47
N THR A 57 3.69 -2.38 -5.24
CA THR A 57 4.19 -3.28 -4.19
C THR A 57 4.86 -2.50 -3.08
N ILE A 58 4.83 -3.07 -1.88
CA ILE A 58 5.47 -2.54 -0.69
C ILE A 58 6.38 -3.59 -0.07
N SER A 59 7.57 -3.17 0.37
CA SER A 59 8.42 -4.04 1.17
C SER A 59 7.82 -4.20 2.57
N ARG A 60 7.97 -5.38 3.18
CA ARG A 60 7.52 -5.60 4.56
C ARG A 60 8.20 -4.69 5.56
N LYS A 61 9.46 -4.31 5.31
CA LYS A 61 10.13 -3.27 6.10
C LYS A 61 9.31 -1.98 6.07
N THR A 62 8.91 -1.49 4.89
CA THR A 62 8.11 -0.27 4.79
C THR A 62 6.75 -0.43 5.47
N LEU A 63 6.03 -1.53 5.22
CA LEU A 63 4.74 -1.81 5.86
C LEU A 63 4.84 -1.75 7.40
N PHE A 64 5.87 -2.35 7.97
CA PHE A 64 6.14 -2.29 9.41
C PHE A 64 6.30 -0.86 9.93
N HIS A 65 7.00 0.01 9.19
CA HIS A 65 7.16 1.42 9.59
C HIS A 65 5.82 2.17 9.52
N LEU A 66 4.98 1.88 8.53
CA LEU A 66 3.63 2.48 8.43
C LEU A 66 2.76 2.06 9.62
N ILE A 67 2.68 0.76 9.91
CA ILE A 67 1.93 0.23 11.07
C ILE A 67 2.47 0.81 12.38
N GLY A 68 3.80 0.85 12.55
CA GLY A 68 4.44 1.44 13.73
C GLY A 68 4.11 2.93 13.91
N THR A 69 4.05 3.68 12.80
CA THR A 69 3.68 5.10 12.82
C THR A 69 2.21 5.29 13.23
N LEU A 70 1.29 4.49 12.69
CA LEU A 70 -0.13 4.53 13.06
C LEU A 70 -0.32 4.19 14.55
N ASN A 71 0.30 3.10 14.99
CA ASN A 71 0.28 2.69 16.40
C ASN A 71 0.85 3.79 17.31
N ALA A 72 1.95 4.45 16.94
CA ALA A 72 2.50 5.54 17.75
C ALA A 72 1.59 6.78 17.80
N SER A 73 0.83 7.04 16.73
CA SER A 73 0.00 8.24 16.61
C SER A 73 -1.36 8.11 17.31
N PHE A 74 -1.92 6.91 17.37
CA PHE A 74 -3.29 6.66 17.83
C PHE A 74 -3.38 5.75 19.06
N HIS A 75 -2.25 5.30 19.61
CA HIS A 75 -2.24 4.51 20.85
C HIS A 75 -2.58 5.39 22.07
N PRO A 76 -3.40 4.91 23.02
CA PRO A 76 -3.89 3.52 23.16
C PRO A 76 -5.24 3.24 22.51
N ASP A 77 -5.89 4.22 21.90
CA ASP A 77 -7.28 4.12 21.44
C ASP A 77 -7.47 3.15 20.27
N TYR A 78 -6.43 2.98 19.44
CA TYR A 78 -6.46 2.09 18.28
C TYR A 78 -5.19 1.23 18.17
N ASP A 79 -5.39 -0.03 17.75
CA ASP A 79 -4.30 -0.98 17.46
C ASP A 79 -4.34 -1.42 15.98
N PHE A 80 -3.28 -1.04 15.25
CA PHE A 80 -3.07 -1.33 13.83
C PHE A 80 -2.15 -2.53 13.60
N SER A 81 -1.83 -3.29 14.64
CA SER A 81 -0.97 -4.47 14.60
C SER A 81 -1.36 -5.54 13.57
N GLN A 82 -2.63 -5.55 13.15
CA GLN A 82 -3.20 -6.51 12.20
C GLN A 82 -3.47 -5.93 10.80
N ALA A 83 -3.10 -4.66 10.55
CA ALA A 83 -3.31 -4.01 9.26
C ALA A 83 -2.51 -4.71 8.14
N LYS A 84 -3.13 -4.91 6.98
CA LYS A 84 -2.55 -5.63 5.84
C LYS A 84 -2.11 -4.69 4.74
N SER A 85 -1.20 -5.15 3.87
CA SER A 85 -0.73 -4.38 2.72
C SER A 85 -1.88 -3.96 1.79
N ASP A 86 -2.92 -4.79 1.66
CA ASP A 86 -4.10 -4.52 0.84
C ASP A 86 -5.02 -3.40 1.37
N GLU A 87 -4.70 -2.81 2.53
CA GLU A 87 -5.37 -1.62 3.08
C GLU A 87 -4.57 -0.32 2.82
N PHE A 88 -3.36 -0.44 2.28
CA PHE A 88 -2.51 0.68 1.92
C PHE A 88 -2.46 0.82 0.40
N SER A 89 -2.42 2.06 -0.08
CA SER A 89 -2.14 2.40 -1.47
C SER A 89 -0.90 3.26 -1.57
N ARG A 90 -0.21 3.20 -2.70
CA ARG A 90 0.87 4.13 -3.01
C ARG A 90 0.28 5.33 -3.75
N GLU A 91 0.46 6.51 -3.17
CA GLU A 91 0.08 7.75 -3.83
C GLU A 91 1.13 8.11 -4.90
N THR A 92 0.67 8.35 -6.14
CA THR A 92 1.53 8.66 -7.29
C THR A 92 1.82 10.16 -7.44
N SER A 93 0.99 11.05 -6.85
CA SER A 93 1.19 12.50 -6.93
C SER A 93 0.88 13.22 -5.62
N LEU A 94 1.80 14.12 -5.23
CA LEU A 94 1.61 14.98 -4.06
C LEU A 94 0.53 16.04 -4.32
N GLU A 95 0.43 16.53 -5.56
CA GLU A 95 -0.51 17.59 -5.95
C GLU A 95 -1.98 17.18 -5.80
N VAL A 96 -2.34 15.97 -6.23
CA VAL A 96 -3.71 15.46 -6.08
C VAL A 96 -4.06 15.31 -4.60
N ARG A 97 -3.14 14.77 -3.78
CA ARG A 97 -3.37 14.62 -2.34
C ARG A 97 -3.55 15.96 -1.63
N THR A 98 -2.69 16.94 -1.93
CA THR A 98 -2.81 18.28 -1.36
C THR A 98 -4.14 18.92 -1.72
N THR A 99 -4.58 18.79 -2.97
CA THR A 99 -5.88 19.30 -3.43
C THR A 99 -7.05 18.63 -2.70
N LEU A 100 -7.03 17.30 -2.58
CA LEU A 100 -8.06 16.55 -1.84
C LEU A 100 -8.14 16.96 -0.37
N VAL A 101 -7.00 17.15 0.29
CA VAL A 101 -6.96 17.61 1.69
C VAL A 101 -7.54 19.02 1.82
N PHE A 102 -7.22 19.93 0.91
CA PHE A 102 -7.81 21.27 0.92
C PHE A 102 -9.33 21.27 0.69
N ILE A 103 -9.84 20.41 -0.20
CA ILE A 103 -11.28 20.25 -0.41
C ILE A 103 -11.97 19.67 0.83
N ALA A 104 -11.36 18.67 1.48
CA ALA A 104 -11.95 17.99 2.63
C ALA A 104 -11.95 18.83 3.92
N LEU A 105 -11.03 19.78 4.05
CA LEU A 105 -10.93 20.69 5.20
C LEU A 105 -11.62 22.05 4.98
N GLY A 106 -12.32 22.23 3.86
CA GLY A 106 -13.03 23.45 3.49
C GLY A 106 -14.19 23.82 4.42
#